data_AF-A0AB37ZWE2-F1
#
_entry.id   AF-A0AB37ZWE2-F1
#
_cell.length_a   1.000
_cell.length_b   1.000
_cell.length_c   1.000
_cell.angle_alpha   90.00
_cell.angle_beta   90.00
_cell.angle_gamma   90.00
#
_symmetry.space_group_name_H-M   'P 1'
#
loop_
_entity.id
_entity.type
_entity.pdbx_description
1 polymer ?
#
loop_
_entity_poly.entity_id
_entity_poly.type
_entity_poly.pdbx_seq_one_letter_code
_entity_poly.pdbx_strand_id
1 'polypeptide(L)'
;MKKVMTGLRFIFRNGETWTIKREYIGDLWIKQVTTSYGRIGNSDFQEIHPCESLRIEINQEADHVNTSDINLGGLEQGMFERVASHQDIEKMDILYQDEDHPKSDVIVEVDRIYFPYKATDTDGFDNEHQSSFVSSENKLYIVIDPEKDVKDIYPDIV
;
A
#
# COMPACT_ATOMS: atom_id res chain seq x y z
N MET A 1 21.23 7.30 -15.33
CA MET A 1 19.85 6.84 -15.12
C MET A 1 19.42 7.33 -13.76
N LYS A 2 18.60 8.37 -13.74
CA LYS A 2 18.09 8.95 -12.49
C LYS A 2 16.68 8.42 -12.27
N LYS A 3 16.59 7.45 -11.37
CA LYS A 3 15.31 6.83 -10.99
C LYS A 3 14.55 7.80 -10.10
N VAL A 4 13.28 8.03 -10.43
CA VAL A 4 12.40 8.89 -9.65
C VAL A 4 11.17 8.07 -9.25
N MET A 5 10.89 8.01 -7.95
CA MET A 5 9.67 7.41 -7.44
C MET A 5 8.47 8.22 -7.92
N THR A 6 7.47 7.55 -8.49
CA THR A 6 6.31 8.18 -9.13
C THR A 6 4.97 7.77 -8.52
N GLY A 7 4.95 6.67 -7.79
CA GLY A 7 3.77 6.23 -7.08
C GLY A 7 4.00 4.93 -6.31
N LEU A 8 2.97 4.56 -5.57
CA LEU A 8 2.87 3.31 -4.83
C LEU A 8 1.72 2.51 -5.41
N ARG A 9 1.91 1.21 -5.58
CA ARG A 9 0.83 0.29 -5.95
C ARG A 9 0.64 -0.70 -4.81
N PHE A 10 -0.44 -0.52 -4.05
CA PHE A 10 -0.87 -1.47 -3.04
C PHE A 10 -1.45 -2.71 -3.71
N ILE A 11 -1.14 -3.88 -3.16
CA ILE A 11 -1.69 -5.16 -3.59
C ILE A 11 -2.44 -5.76 -2.41
N PHE A 12 -3.73 -5.99 -2.64
CA PHE A 12 -4.63 -6.59 -1.68
C PHE A 12 -4.53 -8.12 -1.73
N ARG A 13 -5.01 -8.78 -0.69
CA ARG A 13 -4.93 -10.23 -0.54
C ARG A 13 -5.69 -11.00 -1.63
N ASN A 14 -6.76 -10.39 -2.17
CA ASN A 14 -7.51 -10.92 -3.31
C ASN A 14 -6.79 -10.74 -4.67
N GLY A 15 -5.62 -10.08 -4.70
CA GLY A 15 -4.83 -9.81 -5.90
C GLY A 15 -5.21 -8.51 -6.63
N GLU A 16 -6.26 -7.81 -6.20
CA GLU A 16 -6.57 -6.48 -6.71
C GLU A 16 -5.49 -5.49 -6.30
N THR A 17 -5.40 -4.40 -7.07
CA THR A 17 -4.37 -3.40 -6.87
C THR A 17 -4.97 -2.01 -6.74
N TRP A 18 -4.25 -1.13 -6.06
CA TRP A 18 -4.58 0.27 -5.98
C TRP A 18 -3.34 1.13 -6.14
N THR A 19 -3.28 1.90 -7.22
CA THR A 19 -2.14 2.75 -7.53
C THR A 19 -2.38 4.20 -7.08
N ILE A 20 -1.48 4.70 -6.24
CA ILE A 20 -1.47 6.08 -5.72
C ILE A 20 -0.28 6.81 -6.33
N LYS A 21 -0.55 7.94 -6.99
CA LYS A 21 0.50 8.81 -7.53
C LYS A 21 1.23 9.51 -6.38
N ARG A 22 2.54 9.73 -6.57
CA ARG A 22 3.40 10.40 -5.59
C ARG A 22 2.85 11.75 -5.13
N GLU A 23 2.23 12.52 -6.02
CA GLU A 23 1.67 13.84 -5.72
C GLU A 23 0.51 13.81 -4.72
N TYR A 24 -0.11 12.64 -4.50
CA TYR A 24 -1.20 12.46 -3.54
C TYR A 24 -0.77 11.80 -2.23
N ILE A 25 0.54 11.55 -2.05
CA ILE A 25 1.09 11.02 -0.80
C ILE A 25 1.47 12.22 0.08
N GLY A 26 0.85 12.33 1.25
CA GLY A 26 1.14 13.38 2.23
C GLY A 26 2.37 13.06 3.06
N ASP A 27 2.30 11.99 3.85
CA ASP A 27 3.39 11.44 4.64
C ASP A 27 3.60 9.96 4.28
N LEU A 28 4.84 9.49 4.31
CA LEU A 28 5.20 8.09 4.07
C LEU A 28 6.39 7.71 4.94
N TRP A 29 6.18 6.70 5.77
CA TRP A 29 7.22 6.09 6.60
C TRP A 29 7.18 4.58 6.48
N ILE A 30 8.30 3.98 6.05
CA ILE A 30 8.49 2.53 6.00
C ILE A 30 9.64 2.19 6.93
N LYS A 31 9.34 1.53 8.05
CA LYS A 31 10.31 1.19 9.08
C LYS A 31 11.03 -0.11 8.73
N GLN A 32 12.37 -0.07 8.77
CA GLN A 32 13.26 -1.24 8.66
C GLN A 32 12.92 -2.17 7.48
N VAL A 33 13.11 -1.68 6.25
CA VAL A 33 13.13 -2.57 5.08
C VAL A 33 14.41 -3.42 5.14
N THR A 34 14.25 -4.74 5.18
CA THR A 34 15.37 -5.69 5.18
C THR A 34 15.39 -6.51 3.90
N THR A 35 16.50 -7.17 3.60
CA THR A 35 16.58 -8.15 2.51
C THR A 35 16.60 -9.55 3.08
N SER A 36 15.64 -10.37 2.66
CA SER A 36 15.53 -11.79 2.98
C SER A 36 15.60 -12.61 1.70
N TYR A 37 16.17 -13.82 1.78
CA TYR A 37 16.19 -14.75 0.66
C TYR A 37 15.43 -16.02 1.03
N GLY A 38 14.42 -16.39 0.25
CA GLY A 38 13.55 -17.52 0.61
C GLY A 38 12.50 -17.85 -0.44
N ARG A 39 11.53 -18.68 -0.04
CA ARG A 39 10.34 -19.03 -0.84
C ARG A 39 9.09 -18.52 -0.15
N ILE A 40 8.15 -17.99 -0.91
CA ILE A 40 6.82 -17.61 -0.43
C ILE A 40 5.83 -18.67 -0.93
N GLY A 41 5.25 -19.44 -0.02
CA GLY A 41 4.40 -20.59 -0.39
C GLY A 41 5.16 -21.58 -1.29
N ASN A 42 4.57 -21.90 -2.45
CA ASN A 42 5.15 -22.84 -3.43
C ASN A 42 5.97 -22.14 -4.53
N SER A 43 6.37 -20.88 -4.34
CA SER A 43 7.15 -20.12 -5.33
C SER A 43 8.63 -20.51 -5.38
N ASP A 44 9.32 -20.01 -6.40
CA ASP A 44 10.76 -20.08 -6.52
C ASP A 44 11.51 -19.28 -5.46
N PHE A 45 12.79 -19.62 -5.29
CA PHE A 45 13.67 -18.90 -4.40
C PHE A 45 13.84 -17.47 -4.92
N GLN A 46 13.55 -16.49 -4.08
CA GLN A 46 13.50 -15.08 -4.44
C GLN A 46 14.07 -14.21 -3.33
N GLU A 47 14.51 -13.02 -3.73
CA GLU A 47 14.80 -11.92 -2.83
C GLU A 47 13.48 -11.27 -2.39
N ILE A 48 13.35 -10.97 -1.10
CA ILE A 48 12.12 -10.50 -0.46
C ILE A 48 12.49 -9.30 0.41
N HIS A 49 11.70 -8.23 0.33
CA HIS A 49 11.90 -7.04 1.16
C HIS A 49 10.78 -6.86 2.19
N PRO A 50 10.81 -7.58 3.32
CA PRO A 50 9.87 -7.31 4.40
C PRO A 50 10.24 -6.01 5.12
N CYS A 51 9.23 -5.27 5.56
CA CYS A 51 9.39 -4.16 6.49
C CYS A 51 8.81 -4.49 7.87
N GLU A 52 9.24 -3.76 8.88
CA GLU A 52 8.72 -3.87 10.24
C GLU A 52 7.39 -3.14 10.41
N SER A 53 7.18 -2.01 9.72
CA SER A 53 5.99 -1.18 9.87
C SER A 53 5.80 -0.21 8.69
N LEU A 54 4.55 0.07 8.33
CA LEU A 54 4.15 1.11 7.37
C LEU A 54 3.29 2.16 8.09
N ARG A 55 3.53 3.44 7.76
CA ARG A 55 2.60 4.55 8.04
C ARG A 55 2.51 5.42 6.81
N ILE A 56 1.29 5.79 6.41
CA ILE A 56 1.08 6.64 5.24
C ILE A 56 -0.16 7.52 5.43
N GLU A 57 -0.05 8.77 4.99
CA GLU A 57 -1.16 9.71 4.77
C GLU A 57 -1.36 9.89 3.27
N ILE A 58 -2.62 9.81 2.82
CA ILE A 58 -3.00 9.91 1.41
C ILE A 58 -4.07 11.00 1.28
N ASN A 59 -3.83 11.94 0.36
CA ASN A 59 -4.73 13.06 0.08
C ASN A 59 -5.95 12.62 -0.74
N GLN A 60 -7.09 13.28 -0.53
CA GLN A 60 -8.40 12.96 -1.10
C GLN A 60 -8.42 12.75 -2.62
N GLU A 61 -7.51 13.40 -3.36
CA GLU A 61 -7.42 13.29 -4.83
C GLU A 61 -7.08 11.86 -5.30
N ALA A 62 -6.59 11.01 -4.40
CA ALA A 62 -6.33 9.58 -4.65
C ALA A 62 -7.54 8.66 -4.38
N ASP A 63 -8.65 9.18 -3.86
CA ASP A 63 -9.85 8.38 -3.53
C ASP A 63 -10.63 7.95 -4.80
N HIS A 64 -10.26 8.47 -5.96
CA HIS A 64 -10.84 8.07 -7.23
C HIS A 64 -10.37 6.68 -7.66
N VAL A 65 -11.32 5.81 -8.03
CA VAL A 65 -11.05 4.50 -8.61
C VAL A 65 -10.48 4.67 -10.02
N ASN A 66 -9.21 4.33 -10.22
CA ASN A 66 -8.69 4.08 -11.56
C ASN A 66 -9.31 2.77 -12.07
N THR A 67 -10.17 2.88 -13.09
CA THR A 67 -10.94 1.75 -13.66
C THR A 67 -10.06 0.65 -14.26
N SER A 68 -8.76 0.87 -14.42
CA SER A 68 -7.77 -0.13 -14.84
C SER A 68 -7.34 -1.08 -13.73
N ASP A 69 -7.53 -0.71 -12.46
CA ASP A 69 -6.88 -1.38 -11.32
C ASP A 69 -7.84 -2.34 -10.57
N ILE A 70 -9.17 -2.27 -10.82
CA ILE A 70 -10.22 -2.96 -10.04
C ILE A 70 -11.32 -3.55 -10.94
N ASN A 71 -11.87 -4.72 -10.57
CA ASN A 71 -13.06 -5.27 -11.22
C ASN A 71 -14.29 -4.40 -10.91
N LEU A 72 -15.06 -4.04 -11.94
CA LEU A 72 -16.20 -3.10 -11.94
C LEU A 72 -17.28 -3.30 -10.83
N GLY A 73 -17.28 -4.43 -10.12
CA GLY A 73 -18.26 -4.72 -9.05
C GLY A 73 -18.07 -3.94 -7.75
N GLY A 74 -16.90 -3.31 -7.52
CA GLY A 74 -16.61 -2.52 -6.32
C GLY A 74 -16.82 -1.00 -6.46
N LEU A 75 -17.32 -0.53 -7.60
CA LEU A 75 -17.38 0.89 -7.99
C LEU A 75 -18.33 1.79 -7.18
N GLU A 76 -19.15 1.23 -6.28
CA GLU A 76 -20.07 2.03 -5.48
C GLU A 76 -19.40 2.70 -4.27
N GLN A 77 -18.21 2.23 -3.87
CA GLN A 77 -17.48 2.68 -2.68
C GLN A 77 -16.12 3.28 -3.11
N GLY A 78 -15.76 4.46 -2.59
CA GLY A 78 -14.44 5.08 -2.81
C GLY A 78 -13.30 4.20 -2.26
N MET A 79 -12.08 4.37 -2.78
CA MET A 79 -10.94 3.54 -2.34
C MET A 79 -10.62 3.72 -0.86
N PHE A 80 -10.84 4.92 -0.34
CA PHE A 80 -10.58 5.22 1.07
C PHE A 80 -11.54 4.46 1.97
N GLU A 81 -12.82 4.47 1.63
CA GLU A 81 -13.85 3.78 2.40
C GLU A 81 -13.67 2.24 2.30
N ARG A 82 -13.27 1.74 1.13
CA ARG A 82 -12.87 0.33 0.96
C ARG A 82 -11.71 -0.05 1.88
N VAL A 83 -10.64 0.74 1.92
CA VAL A 83 -9.43 0.46 2.73
C VAL A 83 -9.68 0.67 4.22
N ALA A 84 -10.63 1.53 4.58
CA ALA A 84 -11.13 1.67 5.94
C ALA A 84 -11.98 0.47 6.38
N SER A 85 -12.71 -0.14 5.45
CA SER A 85 -13.62 -1.26 5.73
C SER A 85 -12.95 -2.64 5.65
N HIS A 86 -11.87 -2.78 4.89
CA HIS A 86 -11.18 -4.06 4.65
C HIS A 86 -9.68 -3.96 4.96
N GLN A 87 -9.21 -4.88 5.80
CA GLN A 87 -7.85 -4.88 6.33
C GLN A 87 -6.93 -5.83 5.55
N ASP A 88 -6.99 -5.84 4.22
CA ASP A 88 -6.41 -6.91 3.40
C ASP A 88 -5.20 -6.46 2.54
N ILE A 89 -4.53 -5.36 2.89
CA ILE A 89 -3.29 -4.96 2.24
C ILE A 89 -2.18 -5.93 2.64
N GLU A 90 -1.61 -6.62 1.65
CA GLU A 90 -0.57 -7.62 1.86
C GLU A 90 0.83 -7.04 1.62
N LYS A 91 0.97 -6.25 0.56
CA LYS A 91 2.26 -5.76 0.06
C LYS A 91 2.08 -4.54 -0.83
N MET A 92 3.18 -3.89 -1.17
CA MET A 92 3.18 -2.70 -2.00
C MET A 92 4.39 -2.68 -2.92
N ASP A 93 4.17 -2.20 -4.13
CA ASP A 93 5.21 -1.92 -5.11
C ASP A 93 5.53 -0.42 -5.10
N ILE A 94 6.79 -0.05 -4.92
CA ILE A 94 7.29 1.31 -5.19
C ILE A 94 7.62 1.39 -6.67
N LEU A 95 7.01 2.33 -7.38
CA LEU A 95 7.13 2.48 -8.82
C LEU A 95 8.16 3.56 -9.16
N TYR A 96 9.10 3.23 -10.04
CA TYR A 96 10.12 4.18 -10.50
C TYR A 96 10.04 4.39 -12.01
N GLN A 97 10.17 5.65 -12.42
CA GLN A 97 10.40 6.04 -13.81
C GLN A 97 11.84 6.53 -13.98
N ASP A 98 12.33 6.46 -15.21
CA ASP A 98 13.58 7.11 -15.59
C ASP A 98 13.27 8.52 -16.09
N GLU A 99 13.84 9.53 -15.42
CA GLU A 99 13.60 10.95 -15.71
C GLU A 99 14.06 11.33 -17.14
N ASP A 100 15.06 10.62 -17.66
CA ASP A 100 15.63 10.84 -18.98
C ASP A 100 14.95 10.00 -20.08
N HIS A 101 13.91 9.23 -19.73
CA HIS A 101 13.26 8.32 -20.68
C HIS A 101 12.44 9.11 -21.72
N PRO A 102 12.49 8.74 -23.02
CA PRO A 102 11.75 9.44 -24.09
C PRO A 102 10.22 9.46 -23.89
N LYS A 103 9.72 8.58 -23.02
CA LYS A 103 8.33 8.50 -22.59
C LYS A 103 8.30 8.60 -21.07
N SER A 104 7.80 9.72 -20.55
CA SER A 104 7.81 10.05 -19.13
C SER A 104 6.82 9.24 -18.28
N ASP A 105 6.12 8.26 -18.87
CA ASP A 105 5.12 7.41 -18.21
C ASP A 105 5.58 5.96 -17.99
N VAL A 106 6.75 5.58 -18.49
CA VAL A 106 7.23 4.18 -18.45
C VAL A 106 7.84 3.84 -17.09
N ILE A 107 7.22 2.90 -16.38
CA ILE A 107 7.82 2.29 -15.18
C ILE A 107 9.01 1.43 -15.60
N VAL A 108 10.19 1.78 -15.11
CA VAL A 108 11.46 1.08 -15.45
C VAL A 108 11.90 0.11 -14.37
N GLU A 109 11.37 0.26 -13.15
CA GLU A 109 11.69 -0.59 -12.01
C GLU A 109 10.55 -0.59 -10.99
N VAL A 110 10.46 -1.68 -10.26
CA VAL A 110 9.50 -1.89 -9.18
C VAL A 110 10.22 -2.52 -7.99
N ASP A 111 10.17 -1.87 -6.83
CA ASP A 111 10.63 -2.45 -5.57
C ASP A 111 9.43 -2.91 -4.75
N ARG A 112 9.34 -4.21 -4.50
CA ARG A 112 8.25 -4.78 -3.71
C ARG A 112 8.59 -4.86 -2.23
N ILE A 113 7.73 -4.25 -1.40
CA ILE A 113 7.77 -4.28 0.06
C ILE A 113 6.65 -5.17 0.59
N TYR A 114 6.99 -6.09 1.49
CA TYR A 114 6.04 -6.96 2.18
C TYR A 114 5.75 -6.42 3.58
N PHE A 115 4.47 -6.32 3.93
CA PHE A 115 4.06 -5.81 5.22
C PHE A 115 3.97 -6.93 6.27
N PRO A 116 4.06 -6.59 7.57
CA PRO A 116 3.68 -7.50 8.64
C PRO A 116 2.25 -7.99 8.40
N TYR A 117 2.05 -9.30 8.45
CA TYR A 117 0.76 -9.91 8.16
C TYR A 117 0.42 -11.01 9.14
N LYS A 118 -0.75 -10.89 9.77
CA LYS A 118 -1.35 -11.94 10.60
C LYS A 118 -2.84 -12.04 10.31
N ALA A 119 -3.27 -13.19 9.82
CA ALA A 119 -4.68 -13.46 9.52
C ALA A 119 -5.53 -13.36 10.80
N THR A 120 -6.65 -12.63 10.74
CA THR A 120 -7.62 -12.56 11.85
C THR A 120 -8.54 -13.80 11.91
N ASP A 121 -8.75 -14.46 10.79
CA ASP A 121 -9.64 -15.61 10.64
C ASP A 121 -9.04 -16.76 9.81
N THR A 122 -9.83 -17.80 9.58
CA THR A 122 -9.42 -18.99 8.83
C THR A 122 -9.31 -18.77 7.34
N ASP A 123 -10.00 -17.76 6.80
CA ASP A 123 -10.01 -17.46 5.36
C ASP A 123 -8.75 -16.66 4.99
N GLY A 124 -8.16 -15.96 5.96
CA GLY A 124 -6.82 -15.38 5.85
C GLY A 124 -6.76 -14.21 4.90
N PHE A 125 -7.85 -13.44 4.86
CA PHE A 125 -8.00 -12.21 4.08
C PHE A 125 -7.62 -10.96 4.87
N ASP A 126 -8.11 -10.87 6.10
CA ASP A 126 -7.90 -9.70 6.95
C ASP A 126 -6.59 -9.80 7.75
N ASN A 127 -5.85 -8.71 7.75
CA ASN A 127 -4.58 -8.50 8.43
C ASN A 127 -4.79 -7.79 9.77
N GLU A 128 -4.60 -8.50 10.88
CA GLU A 128 -4.69 -7.97 12.25
C GLU A 128 -3.77 -6.77 12.49
N HIS A 129 -2.70 -6.62 11.72
CA HIS A 129 -1.74 -5.52 11.87
C HIS A 129 -2.12 -4.26 11.10
N GLN A 130 -3.13 -4.33 10.22
CA GLN A 130 -3.57 -3.16 9.45
C GLN A 130 -4.68 -2.42 10.20
N SER A 131 -4.50 -1.11 10.34
CA SER A 131 -5.53 -0.18 10.78
C SER A 131 -5.56 1.04 9.86
N SER A 132 -6.77 1.53 9.60
CA SER A 132 -7.00 2.64 8.67
C SER A 132 -8.01 3.62 9.25
N PHE A 133 -7.92 4.89 8.87
CA PHE A 133 -8.89 5.91 9.25
C PHE A 133 -9.04 6.97 8.17
N VAL A 134 -10.27 7.41 7.90
CA VAL A 134 -10.56 8.54 7.00
C VAL A 134 -10.91 9.75 7.86
N SER A 135 -10.13 10.82 7.77
CA SER A 135 -10.37 12.03 8.55
C SER A 135 -11.55 12.86 8.04
N SER A 136 -11.95 13.86 8.84
CA SER A 136 -12.95 14.86 8.46
C SER A 136 -12.55 15.71 7.24
N GLU A 137 -11.25 15.82 6.96
CA GLU A 137 -10.69 16.45 5.76
C GLU A 137 -10.61 15.50 4.56
N ASN A 138 -11.22 14.31 4.66
CA ASN A 138 -11.20 13.26 3.64
C ASN A 138 -9.79 12.79 3.26
N LYS A 139 -8.88 12.71 4.22
CA LYS A 139 -7.57 12.07 4.04
C LYS A 139 -7.60 10.66 4.60
N LEU A 140 -6.94 9.73 3.91
CA LEU A 140 -6.78 8.35 4.40
C LEU A 140 -5.44 8.20 5.11
N TYR A 141 -5.51 7.64 6.30
CA TYR A 141 -4.36 7.24 7.10
C TYR A 141 -4.35 5.71 7.18
N ILE A 142 -3.21 5.10 6.88
CA ILE A 142 -3.01 3.65 7.01
C ILE A 142 -1.79 3.41 7.87
N VAL A 143 -1.93 2.52 8.85
CA VAL A 143 -0.84 1.97 9.66
C VAL A 143 -0.87 0.46 9.55
N ILE A 144 0.26 -0.14 9.17
CA ILE A 144 0.45 -1.59 9.22
C ILE A 144 1.61 -1.87 10.17
N ASP A 145 1.29 -2.20 11.41
CA ASP A 145 2.25 -2.30 12.51
C ASP A 145 1.76 -3.35 13.53
N PRO A 146 2.62 -4.26 14.01
CA PRO A 146 2.22 -5.27 14.99
C PRO A 146 1.86 -4.73 16.38
N GLU A 147 2.27 -3.50 16.72
CA GLU A 147 2.19 -2.96 18.08
C GLU A 147 1.31 -1.71 18.19
N LYS A 148 1.12 -0.95 17.11
CA LYS A 148 0.45 0.34 17.13
C LYS A 148 -0.62 0.45 16.06
N ASP A 149 -1.74 1.10 16.39
CA ASP A 149 -2.79 1.40 15.42
C ASP A 149 -2.72 2.83 14.90
N VAL A 150 -3.62 3.14 13.95
CA VAL A 150 -3.74 4.47 13.33
C VAL A 150 -3.99 5.58 14.35
N LYS A 151 -4.69 5.33 15.46
CA LYS A 151 -4.97 6.32 16.51
C LYS A 151 -3.78 6.53 17.44
N ASP A 152 -2.95 5.50 17.64
CA ASP A 152 -1.69 5.64 18.37
C ASP A 152 -0.68 6.50 17.60
N ILE A 153 -0.68 6.40 16.27
CA ILE A 153 0.26 7.12 15.39
C ILE A 153 -0.23 8.53 15.06
N TYR A 154 -1.53 8.67 14.81
CA TYR A 154 -2.16 9.93 14.43
C TYR A 154 -3.26 10.27 15.45
N PRO A 155 -2.91 10.78 16.65
CA PRO A 155 -3.89 11.02 17.70
C PRO A 155 -4.86 12.19 17.41
N ASP A 156 -4.46 13.11 16.52
CA ASP A 156 -5.18 14.37 16.27
C ASP A 156 -6.18 14.30 15.09
N ILE A 157 -6.33 13.13 14.44
CA ILE A 157 -7.20 12.99 13.26
C ILE A 157 -8.64 12.58 13.60
N VAL A 158 -8.91 12.25 14.87
CA VAL A 158 -10.21 11.76 15.38
C VAL A 158 -11.11 12.90 15.85
#